data_AF-A0A922Z0P4-F1
#
_entry.id   AF-A0A922Z0P4-F1
#
_cell.length_a   1.000
_cell.length_b   1.000
_cell.length_c   1.000
_cell.angle_alpha   90.00
_cell.angle_beta   90.00
_cell.angle_gamma   90.00
#
_symmetry.space_group_name_H-M   'P 1'
#
loop_
_entity.id
_entity.type
_entity.pdbx_description
1 polymer ?
#
loop_
_entity_poly.entity_id
_entity_poly.type
_entity_poly.pdbx_seq_one_letter_code
_entity_poly.pdbx_strand_id
1 'polypeptide(L)'
;EELRLFLEEAAGVSKYKERRRETAHRLADTRENLTRVEDILRELNANLEKLEKQAEVAAKYNQLQASVTLKQHQLWFLKRSESEADQVKVKTDAAQAVNDLEARTADLRRIESELETIRQAHYAAGDQVNQAQGRLYEASAEVGKLEAEIRFVVEGRTRVEQRLVQLKEQIASWSTRSEDAAIELEQLAESMVAAEDQSVVLAAQGEEQSGALPALEDSLRQAQARANEQRGSVAQVQQQIQVLAAEQRNIEEQSRSLNQRREKLIADRSALAAPDEARLLDAQSQLASAQEAAELNDAVLQELQDSVPQLDETRRTAQQAVNQESARQADLSARMEALKALQEKVKTDGKLKPWLAKHGLDSLQGLWSRIHIETGWENALEAALRERLGALEVSRLDMVRAFGTDAPPAKLAFYSPPAGGAAPVSAAGLKPLAAWLRLSDAGQQALLGEWLHGCLTAPSLEEALAQRDRLQPGEAIFVASGHAVTAHSVSFYAPDSEQAGLLARAQEIENIEKQLKAQVLINEQARSALVRAEAAYTDASQRLVSARREAAESRTRAHELQVEALRLTQLAEQTRSRSEQISADLAEVDAQLDELQERRVTAEARFEELDMQLADSQERHAQLDD
;
A
#
# COMPACT_ATOMS: atom_id res chain seq x y z
N GLU A 1 73.73 -90.99 101.91
CA GLU A 1 72.33 -90.74 101.48
C GLU A 1 71.63 -92.01 101.00
N GLU A 2 72.33 -93.00 100.44
CA GLU A 2 71.73 -94.30 100.04
C GLU A 2 71.25 -95.17 101.22
N LEU A 3 71.91 -95.13 102.40
CA LEU A 3 71.44 -95.85 103.60
C LEU A 3 70.23 -95.18 104.29
N ARG A 4 69.99 -93.89 104.03
CA ARG A 4 68.84 -93.13 104.57
C ARG A 4 67.57 -93.44 103.78
N LEU A 5 67.73 -93.73 102.49
CA LEU A 5 66.67 -94.16 101.58
C LEU A 5 66.07 -95.52 102.01
N PHE A 6 66.92 -96.49 102.38
CA PHE A 6 66.47 -97.82 102.84
C PHE A 6 65.76 -97.80 104.21
N LEU A 7 66.19 -96.93 105.14
CA LEU A 7 65.50 -96.77 106.43
C LEU A 7 64.20 -95.96 106.30
N GLU A 8 64.10 -95.01 105.37
CA GLU A 8 62.86 -94.27 105.09
C GLU A 8 61.81 -95.11 104.31
N GLU A 9 62.21 -96.18 103.64
CA GLU A 9 61.34 -97.12 102.92
C GLU A 9 60.72 -98.18 103.86
N ALA A 10 61.48 -98.66 104.85
CA ALA A 10 60.97 -99.54 105.91
C ALA A 10 60.04 -98.83 106.92
N ALA A 11 60.18 -97.51 107.08
CA ALA A 11 59.37 -96.68 107.98
C ALA A 11 58.18 -95.96 107.28
N GLY A 12 57.99 -96.15 105.97
CA GLY A 12 56.85 -95.58 105.21
C GLY A 12 56.87 -94.05 105.00
N VAL A 13 57.95 -93.36 105.40
CA VAL A 13 58.07 -91.89 105.33
C VAL A 13 58.33 -91.39 103.91
N SER A 14 59.03 -92.18 103.08
CA SER A 14 59.29 -91.86 101.66
C SER A 14 57.97 -91.70 100.87
N LYS A 15 57.04 -92.64 101.06
CA LYS A 15 55.71 -92.62 100.42
C LYS A 15 54.86 -91.41 100.82
N TYR A 16 55.05 -90.86 102.02
CA TYR A 16 54.34 -89.66 102.48
C TYR A 16 54.93 -88.37 101.90
N LYS A 17 56.26 -88.24 101.84
CA LYS A 17 56.93 -87.09 101.21
C LYS A 17 56.63 -87.00 99.71
N GLU A 18 56.60 -88.13 99.02
CA GLU A 18 56.29 -88.19 97.59
C GLU A 18 54.83 -87.81 97.31
N ARG A 19 53.87 -88.35 98.07
CA ARG A 19 52.45 -87.94 98.00
C ARG A 19 52.23 -86.46 98.34
N ARG A 20 53.00 -85.89 99.28
CA ARG A 20 52.93 -84.46 99.62
C ARG A 20 53.49 -83.58 98.49
N ARG A 21 54.56 -84.01 97.82
CA ARG A 21 55.13 -83.29 96.68
C ARG A 21 54.21 -83.38 95.45
N GLU A 22 53.61 -84.53 95.23
CA GLU A 22 52.64 -84.74 94.14
C GLU A 22 51.35 -83.94 94.35
N THR A 23 50.83 -83.88 95.59
CA THR A 23 49.67 -83.01 95.92
C THR A 23 50.02 -81.53 95.86
N ALA A 24 51.23 -81.11 96.25
CA ALA A 24 51.69 -79.73 96.08
C ALA A 24 51.85 -79.36 94.59
N HIS A 25 52.37 -80.26 93.76
CA HIS A 25 52.46 -80.06 92.31
C HIS A 25 51.07 -79.96 91.68
N ARG A 26 50.15 -80.85 92.06
CA ARG A 26 48.75 -80.78 91.61
C ARG A 26 48.06 -79.49 92.04
N LEU A 27 48.36 -78.97 93.24
CA LEU A 27 47.83 -77.68 93.71
C LEU A 27 48.47 -76.47 93.01
N ALA A 28 49.73 -76.58 92.59
CA ALA A 28 50.40 -75.56 91.78
C ALA A 28 49.84 -75.56 90.35
N ASP A 29 49.70 -76.74 89.74
CA ASP A 29 49.11 -76.91 88.41
C ASP A 29 47.65 -76.46 88.38
N THR A 30 46.85 -76.71 89.43
CA THR A 30 45.48 -76.18 89.49
C THR A 30 45.45 -74.67 89.64
N ARG A 31 46.41 -74.06 90.36
CA ARG A 31 46.53 -72.60 90.44
C ARG A 31 46.95 -71.99 89.11
N GLU A 32 47.91 -72.59 88.40
CA GLU A 32 48.33 -72.14 87.07
C GLU A 32 47.20 -72.28 86.04
N ASN A 33 46.47 -73.40 86.09
CA ASN A 33 45.28 -73.59 85.29
C ASN A 33 44.18 -72.56 85.61
N LEU A 34 43.98 -72.21 86.89
CA LEU A 34 43.05 -71.15 87.29
C LEU A 34 43.48 -69.79 86.76
N THR A 35 44.76 -69.43 86.83
CA THR A 35 45.26 -68.17 86.25
C THR A 35 45.10 -68.13 84.74
N ARG A 36 45.29 -69.27 84.05
CA ARG A 36 45.07 -69.35 82.60
C ARG A 36 43.59 -69.21 82.24
N VAL A 37 42.69 -69.80 83.03
CA VAL A 37 41.24 -69.60 82.88
C VAL A 37 40.87 -68.14 83.14
N GLU A 38 41.46 -67.49 84.14
CA GLU A 38 41.24 -66.05 84.41
C GLU A 38 41.71 -65.16 83.25
N ASP A 39 42.84 -65.46 82.61
CA ASP A 39 43.32 -64.73 81.43
C ASP A 39 42.42 -64.98 80.21
N ILE A 40 41.99 -66.22 79.97
CA ILE A 40 41.01 -66.55 78.91
C ILE A 40 39.69 -65.81 79.16
N LEU A 41 39.22 -65.73 80.42
CA LEU A 41 38.02 -64.99 80.78
C LEU A 41 38.19 -63.49 80.53
N ARG A 42 39.36 -62.92 80.82
CA ARG A 42 39.65 -61.51 80.51
C ARG A 42 39.66 -61.25 79.01
N GLU A 43 40.28 -62.11 78.22
CA GLU A 43 40.32 -61.98 76.76
C GLU A 43 38.94 -62.18 76.13
N LEU A 44 38.17 -63.17 76.60
CA LEU A 44 36.79 -63.39 76.16
C LEU A 44 35.88 -62.22 76.54
N ASN A 45 36.03 -61.64 77.74
CA ASN A 45 35.28 -60.45 78.13
C ASN A 45 35.64 -59.23 77.27
N ALA A 46 36.93 -59.01 76.98
CA ALA A 46 37.36 -57.94 76.09
C ALA A 46 36.86 -58.15 74.64
N ASN A 47 36.79 -59.39 74.17
CA ASN A 47 36.22 -59.73 72.86
C ASN A 47 34.69 -59.59 72.84
N LEU A 48 34.00 -59.93 73.93
CA LEU A 48 32.57 -59.71 74.11
C LEU A 48 32.23 -58.22 74.05
N GLU A 49 32.96 -57.36 74.77
CA GLU A 49 32.73 -55.91 74.73
C GLU A 49 32.92 -55.32 73.31
N LYS A 50 33.90 -55.84 72.54
CA LYS A 50 34.11 -55.42 71.14
C LYS A 50 32.97 -55.89 70.24
N LEU A 51 32.54 -57.14 70.37
CA LEU A 51 31.43 -57.71 69.59
C LEU A 51 30.11 -57.02 69.93
N GLU A 52 29.88 -56.65 71.19
CA GLU A 52 28.70 -55.90 71.62
C GLU A 52 28.66 -54.52 70.96
N LYS A 53 29.77 -53.77 70.98
CA LYS A 53 29.88 -52.49 70.26
C LYS A 53 29.68 -52.64 68.75
N GLN A 54 30.23 -53.69 68.15
CA GLN A 54 30.04 -53.96 66.72
C GLN A 54 28.59 -54.31 66.39
N ALA A 55 27.92 -55.10 67.24
CA ALA A 55 26.51 -55.44 67.10
C ALA A 55 25.61 -54.21 67.24
N GLU A 56 25.91 -53.30 68.17
CA GLU A 56 25.21 -52.02 68.30
C GLU A 56 25.35 -51.15 67.04
N VAL A 57 26.55 -51.05 66.48
CA VAL A 57 26.79 -50.28 65.24
C VAL A 57 26.09 -50.91 64.05
N ALA A 58 26.14 -52.24 63.91
CA ALA A 58 25.43 -52.96 62.86
C ALA A 58 23.90 -52.81 62.99
N ALA A 59 23.36 -52.86 64.22
CA ALA A 59 21.94 -52.62 64.49
C ALA A 59 21.53 -51.19 64.11
N LYS A 60 22.32 -50.18 64.50
CA LYS A 60 22.11 -48.77 64.12
C LYS A 60 22.17 -48.58 62.61
N TYR A 61 23.15 -49.19 61.93
CA TYR A 61 23.27 -49.15 60.48
C TYR A 61 22.03 -49.76 59.80
N ASN A 62 21.59 -50.95 60.22
CA ASN A 62 20.42 -51.62 59.66
C ASN A 62 19.14 -50.78 59.88
N GLN A 63 18.99 -50.16 61.05
CA GLN A 63 17.88 -49.27 61.34
C GLN A 63 17.90 -48.01 60.45
N LEU A 64 19.07 -47.39 60.30
CA LEU A 64 19.23 -46.24 59.42
C LEU A 64 18.98 -46.61 57.96
N GLN A 65 19.48 -47.76 57.50
CA GLN A 65 19.27 -48.26 56.15
C GLN A 65 17.78 -48.55 55.87
N ALA A 66 17.07 -49.15 56.82
CA ALA A 66 15.63 -49.34 56.73
C ALA A 66 14.89 -47.99 56.67
N SER A 67 15.32 -47.00 57.46
CA SER A 67 14.73 -45.66 57.45
C SER A 67 14.96 -44.91 56.14
N VAL A 68 16.15 -45.04 55.53
CA VAL A 68 16.48 -44.46 54.23
C VAL A 68 15.62 -45.10 53.14
N THR A 69 15.54 -46.42 53.14
CA THR A 69 14.74 -47.18 52.16
C THR A 69 13.26 -46.79 52.24
N LEU A 70 12.71 -46.73 53.45
CA LEU A 70 11.32 -46.30 53.67
C LEU A 70 11.07 -44.88 53.17
N LYS A 71 11.95 -43.92 53.52
CA LYS A 71 11.82 -42.52 53.09
C LYS A 71 11.96 -42.37 51.58
N GLN A 72 12.84 -43.15 50.94
CA GLN A 72 12.97 -43.19 49.48
C GLN A 72 11.68 -43.69 48.82
N HIS A 73 11.09 -44.78 49.33
CA HIS A 73 9.82 -45.28 48.82
C HIS A 73 8.67 -44.26 49.01
N GLN A 74 8.62 -43.57 50.15
CA GLN A 74 7.65 -42.51 50.40
C GLN A 74 7.80 -41.34 49.42
N LEU A 75 9.04 -40.90 49.17
CA LEU A 75 9.34 -39.86 48.19
C LEU A 75 8.90 -40.29 46.78
N TRP A 76 9.16 -41.53 46.39
CA TRP A 76 8.77 -42.05 45.08
C TRP A 76 7.25 -42.15 44.94
N PHE A 77 6.55 -42.55 46.00
CA PHE A 77 5.10 -42.56 46.02
C PHE A 77 4.52 -41.15 45.87
N LEU A 78 5.05 -40.15 46.60
CA LEU A 78 4.63 -38.76 46.48
C LEU A 78 4.88 -38.22 45.07
N LYS A 79 6.09 -38.41 44.52
CA LYS A 79 6.42 -37.99 43.15
C LYS A 79 5.50 -38.62 42.12
N ARG A 80 5.17 -39.90 42.29
CA ARG A 80 4.22 -40.60 41.42
C ARG A 80 2.82 -39.99 41.53
N SER A 81 2.33 -39.76 42.75
CA SER A 81 1.02 -39.16 42.99
C SER A 81 0.91 -37.75 42.38
N GLU A 82 1.94 -36.92 42.57
CA GLU A 82 2.03 -35.58 41.96
C GLU A 82 2.04 -35.67 40.43
N SER A 83 2.85 -36.57 39.86
CA SER A 83 2.91 -36.77 38.41
C SER A 83 1.60 -37.29 37.82
N GLU A 84 0.88 -38.17 38.54
CA GLU A 84 -0.45 -38.65 38.14
C GLU A 84 -1.47 -37.50 38.17
N ALA A 85 -1.44 -36.64 39.19
CA ALA A 85 -2.31 -35.46 39.26
C ALA A 85 -2.02 -34.46 38.14
N ASP A 86 -0.75 -34.20 37.85
CA ASP A 86 -0.35 -33.30 36.75
C ASP A 86 -0.72 -33.89 35.39
N GLN A 87 -0.56 -35.20 35.20
CA GLN A 87 -1.00 -35.87 33.97
C GLN A 87 -2.51 -35.74 33.76
N VAL A 88 -3.31 -35.88 34.83
CA VAL A 88 -4.76 -35.71 34.75
C VAL A 88 -5.12 -34.27 34.37
N LYS A 89 -4.48 -33.27 35.00
CA LYS A 89 -4.69 -31.85 34.67
C LYS A 89 -4.35 -31.55 33.21
N VAL A 90 -3.19 -31.98 32.73
CA VAL A 90 -2.78 -31.76 31.33
C VAL A 90 -3.76 -32.43 30.36
N LYS A 91 -4.27 -33.63 30.69
CA LYS A 91 -5.30 -34.30 29.89
C LYS A 91 -6.62 -33.53 29.88
N THR A 92 -7.07 -32.99 31.01
CA THR A 92 -8.31 -32.20 31.07
C THR A 92 -8.18 -30.89 30.29
N ASP A 93 -7.05 -30.21 30.43
CA ASP A 93 -6.77 -28.95 29.75
C ASP A 93 -6.68 -29.17 28.24
N ALA A 94 -6.05 -30.27 27.80
CA ALA A 94 -6.00 -30.65 26.39
C ALA A 94 -7.40 -30.97 25.83
N ALA A 95 -8.24 -31.70 26.58
CA ALA A 95 -9.61 -31.99 26.17
C ALA A 95 -10.48 -30.72 26.07
N GLN A 96 -10.31 -29.78 27.00
CA GLN A 96 -10.98 -28.48 26.93
C GLN A 96 -10.52 -27.67 25.71
N ALA A 97 -9.22 -27.60 25.46
CA ALA A 97 -8.68 -26.89 24.29
C ALA A 97 -9.18 -27.48 22.96
N VAL A 98 -9.34 -28.81 22.86
CA VAL A 98 -9.93 -29.46 21.69
C VAL A 98 -11.40 -29.06 21.52
N ASN A 99 -12.20 -29.11 22.58
CA ASN A 99 -13.60 -28.71 22.53
C ASN A 99 -13.77 -27.24 22.14
N ASP A 100 -12.93 -26.36 22.68
CA ASP A 100 -12.93 -24.93 22.34
C ASP A 100 -12.59 -24.70 20.86
N LEU A 101 -11.60 -25.44 20.34
CA LEU A 101 -11.24 -25.40 18.92
C LEU A 101 -12.38 -25.88 18.01
N GLU A 102 -13.05 -26.99 18.38
CA GLU A 102 -14.21 -27.50 17.65
C GLU A 102 -15.37 -26.49 17.67
N ALA A 103 -15.64 -25.85 18.81
CA ALA A 103 -16.65 -24.81 18.92
C ALA A 103 -16.34 -23.60 18.03
N ARG A 104 -15.08 -23.11 18.03
CA ARG A 104 -14.65 -22.02 17.13
C ARG A 104 -14.73 -22.40 15.66
N THR A 105 -14.44 -23.65 15.33
CA THR A 105 -14.55 -24.15 13.96
C THR A 105 -16.01 -24.21 13.50
N ALA A 106 -16.94 -24.59 14.39
CA ALA A 106 -18.37 -24.56 14.11
C ALA A 106 -18.89 -23.13 13.93
N ASP A 107 -18.46 -22.18 14.78
CA ASP A 107 -18.79 -20.76 14.65
C ASP A 107 -18.31 -20.18 13.31
N LEU A 108 -17.08 -20.52 12.90
CA LEU A 108 -16.52 -20.09 11.62
C LEU A 108 -17.36 -20.61 10.45
N ARG A 109 -17.72 -21.90 10.45
CA ARG A 109 -18.57 -22.48 9.40
C ARG A 109 -19.97 -21.86 9.36
N ARG A 110 -20.54 -21.52 10.52
CA ARG A 110 -21.84 -20.82 10.61
C ARG A 110 -21.73 -19.43 9.95
N ILE A 111 -20.71 -18.66 10.30
CA ILE A 111 -20.48 -17.32 9.75
C ILE A 111 -20.23 -17.39 8.23
N GLU A 112 -19.47 -18.38 7.75
CA GLU A 112 -19.27 -18.60 6.32
C GLU A 112 -20.59 -18.88 5.58
N SER A 113 -21.46 -19.72 6.15
CA SER A 113 -22.79 -19.99 5.60
C SER A 113 -23.69 -18.75 5.58
N GLU A 114 -23.67 -17.95 6.65
CA GLU A 114 -24.42 -16.68 6.73
C GLU A 114 -23.93 -15.69 5.69
N LEU A 115 -22.61 -15.59 5.51
CA LEU A 115 -21.99 -14.72 4.51
C LEU A 115 -22.37 -15.13 3.09
N GLU A 116 -22.37 -16.43 2.78
CA GLU A 116 -22.81 -16.93 1.48
C GLU A 116 -24.30 -16.66 1.22
N THR A 117 -25.13 -16.77 2.26
CA THR A 117 -26.56 -16.41 2.18
C THR A 117 -26.75 -14.92 1.85
N ILE A 118 -25.98 -14.04 2.51
CA ILE A 118 -26.01 -12.59 2.23
C ILE A 118 -25.51 -12.29 0.82
N ARG A 119 -24.47 -12.97 0.34
CA ARG A 119 -23.98 -12.83 -1.03
C ARG A 119 -25.05 -13.20 -2.07
N GLN A 120 -25.74 -14.32 -1.88
CA GLN A 120 -26.83 -14.72 -2.76
C GLN A 120 -27.97 -13.69 -2.77
N ALA A 121 -28.35 -13.17 -1.61
CA ALA A 121 -29.36 -12.10 -1.52
C ALA A 121 -28.91 -10.82 -2.24
N HIS A 122 -27.63 -10.46 -2.13
CA HIS A 122 -27.05 -9.32 -2.84
C HIS A 122 -27.08 -9.52 -4.36
N TYR A 123 -26.68 -10.70 -4.86
CA TYR A 123 -26.76 -11.00 -6.29
C TYR A 123 -28.20 -10.97 -6.81
N ALA A 124 -29.15 -11.56 -6.08
CA ALA A 124 -30.55 -11.53 -6.44
C ALA A 124 -31.12 -10.09 -6.49
N ALA A 125 -30.74 -9.23 -5.53
CA ALA A 125 -31.11 -7.82 -5.55
C ALA A 125 -30.46 -7.07 -6.74
N GLY A 126 -29.19 -7.35 -7.04
CA GLY A 126 -28.49 -6.82 -8.21
C GLY A 126 -29.19 -7.20 -9.52
N ASP A 127 -29.59 -8.45 -9.68
CA ASP A 127 -30.35 -8.92 -10.85
C ASP A 127 -31.71 -8.24 -10.97
N GLN A 128 -32.42 -8.00 -9.85
CA GLN A 128 -33.68 -7.26 -9.86
C GLN A 128 -33.47 -5.80 -10.32
N VAL A 129 -32.39 -5.14 -9.88
CA VAL A 129 -32.04 -3.78 -10.33
C VAL A 129 -31.72 -3.79 -11.82
N ASN A 130 -30.92 -4.74 -12.30
CA ASN A 130 -30.60 -4.85 -13.73
C ASN A 130 -31.85 -5.09 -14.58
N GLN A 131 -32.78 -5.94 -14.13
CA GLN A 131 -34.06 -6.15 -14.80
C GLN A 131 -34.92 -4.88 -14.81
N ALA A 132 -34.99 -4.15 -13.69
CA ALA A 132 -35.74 -2.90 -13.61
C ALA A 132 -35.14 -1.82 -14.52
N GLN A 133 -33.81 -1.72 -14.58
CA GLN A 133 -33.10 -0.84 -15.52
C GLN A 133 -33.38 -1.24 -16.97
N GLY A 134 -33.36 -2.54 -17.30
CA GLY A 134 -33.72 -3.05 -18.62
C GLY A 134 -35.12 -2.62 -19.06
N ARG A 135 -36.13 -2.80 -18.19
CA ARG A 135 -37.51 -2.32 -18.45
C ARG A 135 -37.59 -0.81 -18.61
N LEU A 136 -36.79 -0.05 -17.85
CA LEU A 136 -36.73 1.40 -17.97
C LEU A 136 -36.13 1.84 -19.30
N TYR A 137 -35.08 1.17 -19.79
CA TYR A 137 -34.51 1.43 -21.12
C TYR A 137 -35.49 1.07 -22.24
N GLU A 138 -36.19 -0.06 -22.13
CA GLU A 138 -37.22 -0.46 -23.09
C GLU A 138 -38.36 0.56 -23.15
N ALA A 139 -38.90 0.97 -22.00
CA ALA A 139 -39.92 2.01 -21.93
C ALA A 139 -39.41 3.37 -22.46
N SER A 140 -38.16 3.73 -22.18
CA SER A 140 -37.56 4.97 -22.69
C SER A 140 -37.39 4.94 -24.21
N ALA A 141 -37.05 3.79 -24.77
CA ALA A 141 -36.96 3.59 -26.22
C ALA A 141 -38.35 3.65 -26.88
N GLU A 142 -39.39 3.08 -26.25
CA GLU A 142 -40.77 3.20 -26.73
C GLU A 142 -41.26 4.65 -26.69
N VAL A 143 -40.97 5.39 -25.62
CA VAL A 143 -41.26 6.83 -25.52
C VAL A 143 -40.56 7.59 -26.65
N GLY A 144 -39.27 7.36 -26.88
CA GLY A 144 -38.53 8.00 -27.97
C GLY A 144 -39.09 7.66 -29.36
N LYS A 145 -39.55 6.41 -29.58
CA LYS A 145 -40.22 5.99 -30.82
C LYS A 145 -41.54 6.72 -31.01
N LEU A 146 -42.38 6.79 -29.97
CA LEU A 146 -43.66 7.51 -29.99
C LEU A 146 -43.46 9.01 -30.19
N GLU A 147 -42.46 9.62 -29.56
CA GLU A 147 -42.12 11.02 -29.75
C GLU A 147 -41.68 11.31 -31.20
N ALA A 148 -40.89 10.43 -31.80
CA ALA A 148 -40.50 10.55 -33.21
C ALA A 148 -41.71 10.41 -34.14
N GLU A 149 -42.61 9.48 -33.85
CA GLU A 149 -43.85 9.26 -34.62
C GLU A 149 -44.80 10.46 -34.50
N ILE A 150 -44.96 11.04 -33.30
CA ILE A 150 -45.70 12.29 -33.09
C ILE A 150 -45.07 13.43 -33.88
N ARG A 151 -43.74 13.58 -33.84
CA ARG A 151 -43.03 14.64 -34.57
C ARG A 151 -43.26 14.52 -36.08
N PHE A 152 -43.18 13.30 -36.62
CA PHE A 152 -43.47 13.02 -38.02
C PHE A 152 -44.92 13.35 -38.39
N VAL A 153 -45.90 13.01 -37.54
CA VAL A 153 -47.31 13.35 -37.76
C VAL A 153 -47.54 14.86 -37.72
N VAL A 154 -46.89 15.59 -36.81
CA VAL A 154 -46.98 17.05 -36.72
C VAL A 154 -46.34 17.73 -37.94
N GLU A 155 -45.16 17.29 -38.36
CA GLU A 155 -44.51 17.75 -39.60
C GLU A 155 -45.36 17.41 -40.84
N GLY A 156 -45.96 16.22 -40.88
CA GLY A 156 -46.88 15.83 -41.93
C GLY A 156 -48.11 16.74 -41.99
N ARG A 157 -48.70 17.05 -40.83
CA ARG A 157 -49.84 17.97 -40.72
C ARG A 157 -49.49 19.37 -41.20
N THR A 158 -48.37 19.95 -40.76
CA THR A 158 -47.94 21.29 -41.18
C THR A 158 -47.67 21.34 -42.69
N ARG A 159 -47.08 20.28 -43.27
CA ARG A 159 -46.87 20.16 -44.72
C ARG A 159 -48.18 20.11 -45.50
N VAL A 160 -49.17 19.35 -45.01
CA VAL A 160 -50.51 19.29 -45.60
C VAL A 160 -51.23 20.63 -45.48
N GLU A 161 -51.15 21.31 -44.33
CA GLU A 161 -51.72 22.65 -44.12
C GLU A 161 -51.12 23.67 -45.08
N GLN A 162 -49.79 23.70 -45.25
CA GLN A 162 -49.12 24.54 -46.24
C GLN A 162 -49.56 24.21 -47.67
N ARG A 163 -49.71 22.93 -48.02
CA ARG A 163 -50.20 22.52 -49.35
C ARG A 163 -51.64 22.96 -49.58
N LEU A 164 -52.47 22.95 -48.54
CA LEU A 164 -53.85 23.41 -48.60
C LEU A 164 -53.93 24.92 -48.84
N VAL A 165 -53.05 25.72 -48.20
CA VAL A 165 -52.91 27.16 -48.47
C VAL A 165 -52.49 27.40 -49.92
N GLN A 166 -51.44 26.72 -50.40
CA GLN A 166 -50.99 26.83 -51.80
C GLN A 166 -52.10 26.47 -52.79
N LEU A 167 -52.86 25.40 -52.54
CA LEU A 167 -53.98 25.00 -53.40
C LEU A 167 -55.11 26.04 -53.40
N LYS A 168 -55.39 26.69 -52.25
CA LYS A 168 -56.36 27.78 -52.19
C LYS A 168 -55.91 28.99 -53.02
N GLU A 169 -54.65 29.37 -52.93
CA GLU A 169 -54.08 30.45 -53.75
C GLU A 169 -54.12 30.09 -55.23
N GLN A 170 -53.79 28.85 -55.59
CA GLN A 170 -53.88 28.37 -56.97
C GLN A 170 -55.34 28.42 -57.48
N ILE A 171 -56.31 27.93 -56.71
CA ILE A 171 -57.72 27.99 -57.07
C ILE A 171 -58.18 29.43 -57.28
N ALA A 172 -57.78 30.36 -56.39
CA ALA A 172 -58.09 31.78 -56.55
C ALA A 172 -57.49 32.33 -57.85
N SER A 173 -56.22 32.04 -58.14
CA SER A 173 -55.56 32.49 -59.38
C SER A 173 -56.22 31.94 -60.64
N TRP A 174 -56.69 30.68 -60.62
CA TRP A 174 -57.40 30.06 -61.74
C TRP A 174 -58.81 30.63 -61.90
N SER A 175 -59.49 30.98 -60.80
CA SER A 175 -60.77 31.68 -60.84
C SER A 175 -60.63 33.04 -61.50
N THR A 176 -59.64 33.84 -61.10
CA THR A 176 -59.36 35.15 -61.71
C THR A 176 -59.03 35.01 -63.20
N ARG A 177 -58.16 34.06 -63.58
CA ARG A 177 -57.87 33.79 -64.99
C ARG A 177 -59.10 33.38 -65.80
N SER A 178 -60.03 32.63 -65.19
CA SER A 178 -61.27 32.24 -65.85
C SER A 178 -62.19 33.44 -66.05
N GLU A 179 -62.26 34.36 -65.09
CA GLU A 179 -63.01 35.61 -65.21
C GLU A 179 -62.39 36.53 -66.27
N ASP A 180 -61.06 36.70 -66.26
CA ASP A 180 -60.32 37.47 -67.25
C ASP A 180 -60.53 36.91 -68.67
N ALA A 181 -60.43 35.58 -68.84
CA ALA A 181 -60.67 34.92 -70.12
C ALA A 181 -62.13 35.06 -70.59
N ALA A 182 -63.11 35.11 -69.67
CA ALA A 182 -64.50 35.37 -70.03
C ALA A 182 -64.69 36.82 -70.53
N ILE A 183 -64.04 37.78 -69.89
CA ILE A 183 -64.03 39.19 -70.32
C ILE A 183 -63.34 39.32 -71.69
N GLU A 184 -62.19 38.67 -71.89
CA GLU A 184 -61.49 38.65 -73.18
C GLU A 184 -62.34 38.03 -74.29
N LEU A 185 -63.07 36.94 -74.02
CA LEU A 185 -63.99 36.33 -74.98
C LEU A 185 -65.12 37.27 -75.38
N GLU A 186 -65.65 38.05 -74.44
CA GLU A 186 -66.69 39.05 -74.71
C GLU A 186 -66.14 40.20 -75.57
N GLN A 187 -64.94 40.70 -75.26
CA GLN A 187 -64.25 41.71 -76.07
C GLN A 187 -63.91 41.19 -77.47
N LEU A 188 -63.47 39.93 -77.58
CA LEU A 188 -63.20 39.30 -78.87
C LEU A 188 -64.47 39.15 -79.70
N ALA A 189 -65.60 38.77 -79.08
CA ALA A 189 -66.89 38.69 -79.76
C ALA A 189 -67.34 40.06 -80.30
N GLU A 190 -67.19 41.13 -79.51
CA GLU A 190 -67.44 42.51 -79.98
C GLU A 190 -66.52 42.88 -81.16
N SER A 191 -65.23 42.55 -81.07
CA SER A 191 -64.26 42.82 -82.13
C SER A 191 -64.55 42.02 -83.41
N MET A 192 -65.06 40.79 -83.30
CA MET A 192 -65.46 39.99 -84.46
C MET A 192 -66.65 40.61 -85.20
N VAL A 193 -67.65 41.11 -84.48
CA VAL A 193 -68.78 41.82 -85.10
C VAL A 193 -68.28 43.07 -85.84
N ALA A 194 -67.38 43.84 -85.22
CA ALA A 194 -66.77 45.00 -85.88
C ALA A 194 -65.91 44.62 -87.10
N ALA A 195 -65.21 43.49 -87.05
CA ALA A 195 -64.43 42.96 -88.16
C ALA A 195 -65.30 42.40 -89.29
N GLU A 196 -66.43 41.77 -88.98
CA GLU A 196 -67.43 41.35 -89.97
C GLU A 196 -67.99 42.56 -90.72
N ASP A 197 -68.36 43.63 -90.00
CA ASP A 197 -68.80 44.89 -90.62
C ASP A 197 -67.72 45.49 -91.54
N GLN A 198 -66.44 45.48 -91.12
CA GLN A 198 -65.32 45.93 -91.97
C GLN A 198 -65.09 45.01 -93.19
N SER A 199 -65.29 43.71 -93.04
CA SER A 199 -65.13 42.74 -94.14
C SER A 199 -66.17 42.96 -95.25
N VAL A 200 -67.40 43.34 -94.89
CA VAL A 200 -68.45 43.71 -95.85
C VAL A 200 -68.07 44.97 -96.63
N VAL A 201 -67.45 45.94 -95.96
CA VAL A 201 -66.95 47.18 -96.61
C VAL A 201 -65.77 46.89 -97.54
N LEU A 202 -64.82 46.06 -97.11
CA LEU A 202 -63.64 45.71 -97.91
C LEU A 202 -63.99 44.79 -99.09
N ALA A 203 -64.98 43.90 -98.94
CA ALA A 203 -65.48 43.08 -100.04
C ALA A 203 -66.11 43.93 -101.16
N ALA A 204 -66.83 45.01 -100.80
CA ALA A 204 -67.36 45.97 -101.77
C ALA A 204 -66.25 46.74 -102.51
N GLN A 205 -65.12 47.04 -101.85
CA GLN A 205 -63.94 47.65 -102.48
C GLN A 205 -63.15 46.69 -103.37
N GLY A 206 -63.14 45.39 -103.04
CA GLY A 206 -62.51 44.33 -103.84
C GLY A 206 -63.24 44.06 -105.16
N GLU A 207 -64.57 44.20 -105.19
CA GLU A 207 -65.37 44.07 -106.42
C GLU A 207 -65.04 45.19 -107.44
N GLU A 208 -64.73 46.40 -106.95
CA GLU A 208 -64.36 47.57 -107.75
C GLU A 208 -62.94 47.47 -108.38
N GLN A 209 -62.01 46.79 -107.72
CA GLN A 209 -60.60 46.64 -108.15
C GLN A 209 -60.34 45.41 -109.06
N SER A 210 -61.30 44.47 -109.18
CA SER A 210 -61.14 43.24 -109.97
C SER A 210 -61.16 43.44 -111.49
N GLY A 211 -61.50 44.65 -111.98
CA GLY A 211 -61.56 44.97 -113.41
C GLY A 211 -60.21 45.27 -114.09
N ALA A 212 -59.12 45.44 -113.34
CA ALA A 212 -57.85 45.97 -113.88
C ALA A 212 -56.69 44.96 -114.01
N LEU A 213 -56.83 43.72 -113.52
CA LEU A 213 -55.72 42.77 -113.39
C LEU A 213 -55.26 42.04 -114.67
N PRO A 214 -56.12 41.67 -115.65
CA PRO A 214 -55.70 40.79 -116.74
C PRO A 214 -54.75 41.40 -117.79
N ALA A 215 -54.47 42.72 -117.75
CA ALA A 215 -53.62 43.40 -118.73
C ALA A 215 -52.15 43.51 -118.31
N LEU A 216 -51.82 43.23 -117.03
CA LEU A 216 -50.46 43.37 -116.47
C LEU A 216 -49.66 42.06 -116.42
N GLU A 217 -50.31 40.91 -116.58
CA GLU A 217 -49.68 39.60 -116.40
C GLU A 217 -48.92 39.10 -117.64
N ASP A 218 -49.22 39.63 -118.84
CA ASP A 218 -48.56 39.20 -120.09
C ASP A 218 -47.25 39.96 -120.40
N SER A 219 -47.01 41.13 -119.80
CA SER A 219 -45.76 41.89 -119.97
C SER A 219 -44.60 41.34 -119.13
N LEU A 220 -44.90 40.61 -118.04
CA LEU A 220 -43.93 40.07 -117.08
C LEU A 220 -43.11 38.89 -117.66
N ARG A 221 -43.72 38.09 -118.54
CA ARG A 221 -43.09 36.86 -119.06
C ARG A 221 -41.94 37.10 -120.03
N GLN A 222 -41.91 38.24 -120.72
CA GLN A 222 -40.86 38.55 -121.70
C GLN A 222 -39.61 39.17 -121.06
N ALA A 223 -39.76 39.87 -119.93
CA ALA A 223 -38.63 40.42 -119.16
C ALA A 223 -37.80 39.32 -118.45
N GLN A 224 -38.44 38.20 -118.09
CA GLN A 224 -37.82 37.12 -117.32
C GLN A 224 -36.72 36.33 -118.04
N ALA A 225 -36.66 36.36 -119.36
CA ALA A 225 -35.66 35.61 -120.13
C ALA A 225 -34.29 36.31 -120.20
N ARG A 226 -34.25 37.65 -120.11
CA ARG A 226 -33.01 38.44 -120.17
C ARG A 226 -32.31 38.58 -118.81
N ALA A 227 -33.06 38.45 -117.70
CA ALA A 227 -32.53 38.46 -116.34
C ALA A 227 -31.73 37.19 -115.93
N ASN A 228 -31.87 36.08 -116.66
CA ASN A 228 -31.27 34.79 -116.26
C ASN A 228 -29.75 34.69 -116.49
N GLU A 229 -29.17 35.52 -117.36
CA GLU A 229 -27.72 35.49 -117.65
C GLU A 229 -26.91 36.28 -116.60
N GLN A 230 -27.49 37.36 -116.07
CA GLN A 230 -26.90 38.17 -115.00
C GLN A 230 -27.07 37.54 -113.60
N ARG A 231 -28.09 36.69 -113.40
CA ARG A 231 -28.33 35.90 -112.17
C ARG A 231 -27.20 34.94 -111.80
N GLY A 232 -26.39 34.48 -112.75
CA GLY A 232 -25.26 33.58 -112.49
C GLY A 232 -24.14 34.23 -111.67
N SER A 233 -23.86 35.52 -111.91
CA SER A 233 -22.83 36.29 -111.18
C SER A 233 -23.31 36.70 -109.78
N VAL A 234 -24.58 37.08 -109.66
CA VAL A 234 -25.25 37.39 -108.38
C VAL A 234 -25.37 36.15 -107.49
N ALA A 235 -25.63 34.96 -108.05
CA ALA A 235 -25.73 33.71 -107.29
C ALA A 235 -24.40 33.30 -106.63
N GLN A 236 -23.25 33.58 -107.25
CA GLN A 236 -21.94 33.24 -106.70
C GLN A 236 -21.55 34.13 -105.51
N VAL A 237 -21.84 35.44 -105.60
CA VAL A 237 -21.65 36.39 -104.47
C VAL A 237 -22.66 36.08 -103.35
N GLN A 238 -23.92 35.77 -103.68
CA GLN A 238 -24.93 35.36 -102.70
C GLN A 238 -24.58 34.04 -102.00
N GLN A 239 -23.96 33.07 -102.68
CA GLN A 239 -23.50 31.83 -102.06
C GLN A 239 -22.37 32.08 -101.06
N GLN A 240 -21.43 32.98 -101.38
CA GLN A 240 -20.36 33.36 -100.44
C GLN A 240 -20.92 34.12 -99.24
N ILE A 241 -21.90 35.00 -99.44
CA ILE A 241 -22.65 35.68 -98.36
C ILE A 241 -23.43 34.68 -97.50
N GLN A 242 -24.03 33.64 -98.07
CA GLN A 242 -24.74 32.60 -97.30
C GLN A 242 -23.79 31.75 -96.45
N VAL A 243 -22.59 31.43 -96.95
CA VAL A 243 -21.56 30.72 -96.18
C VAL A 243 -21.05 31.59 -95.04
N LEU A 244 -20.77 32.87 -95.30
CA LEU A 244 -20.38 33.84 -94.28
C LEU A 244 -21.49 34.11 -93.25
N ALA A 245 -22.75 34.16 -93.67
CA ALA A 245 -23.89 34.28 -92.76
C ALA A 245 -24.08 33.03 -91.89
N ALA A 246 -23.80 31.84 -92.42
CA ALA A 246 -23.77 30.60 -91.64
C ALA A 246 -22.59 30.58 -90.66
N GLU A 247 -21.42 31.07 -91.06
CA GLU A 247 -20.24 31.22 -90.20
C GLU A 247 -20.47 32.25 -89.09
N GLN A 248 -21.08 33.41 -89.39
CA GLN A 248 -21.49 34.42 -88.40
C GLN A 248 -22.52 33.86 -87.42
N ARG A 249 -23.55 33.14 -87.88
CA ARG A 249 -24.52 32.48 -86.99
C ARG A 249 -23.86 31.45 -86.08
N ASN A 250 -22.91 30.67 -86.60
CA ASN A 250 -22.15 29.71 -85.80
C ASN A 250 -21.27 30.42 -84.76
N ILE A 251 -20.58 31.51 -85.11
CA ILE A 251 -19.82 32.33 -84.18
C ILE A 251 -20.74 32.93 -83.10
N GLU A 252 -21.94 33.41 -83.45
CA GLU A 252 -22.93 33.90 -82.50
C GLU A 252 -23.46 32.80 -81.57
N GLU A 253 -23.73 31.60 -82.08
CA GLU A 253 -24.15 30.45 -81.28
C GLU A 253 -23.04 29.99 -80.33
N GLN A 254 -21.78 29.90 -80.80
CA GLN A 254 -20.62 29.59 -79.98
C GLN A 254 -20.39 30.66 -78.91
N SER A 255 -20.46 31.94 -79.27
CA SER A 255 -20.36 33.07 -78.34
C SER A 255 -21.47 33.05 -77.29
N ARG A 256 -22.73 32.79 -77.68
CA ARG A 256 -23.85 32.65 -76.73
C ARG A 256 -23.64 31.47 -75.78
N SER A 257 -23.18 30.32 -76.27
CA SER A 257 -22.95 29.14 -75.44
C SER A 257 -21.79 29.34 -74.44
N LEU A 258 -20.69 29.98 -74.87
CA LEU A 258 -19.57 30.34 -73.98
C LEU A 258 -19.95 31.43 -72.98
N ASN A 259 -20.74 32.43 -73.39
CA ASN A 259 -21.27 33.44 -72.45
C ASN A 259 -22.18 32.82 -71.38
N GLN A 260 -23.05 31.86 -71.75
CA GLN A 260 -23.84 31.11 -70.77
C GLN A 260 -22.96 30.28 -69.84
N ARG A 261 -21.88 29.66 -70.35
CA ARG A 261 -20.91 28.93 -69.52
C ARG A 261 -20.17 29.88 -68.57
N ARG A 262 -19.78 31.06 -69.05
CA ARG A 262 -19.13 32.12 -68.28
C ARG A 262 -20.04 32.63 -67.16
N GLU A 263 -21.31 32.90 -67.44
CA GLU A 263 -22.30 33.30 -66.43
C GLU A 263 -22.49 32.21 -65.36
N LYS A 264 -22.56 30.93 -65.77
CA LYS A 264 -22.61 29.81 -64.82
C LYS A 264 -21.36 29.74 -63.94
N LEU A 265 -20.16 29.87 -64.51
CA LEU A 265 -18.91 29.85 -63.76
C LEU A 265 -18.78 31.06 -62.81
N ILE A 266 -19.26 32.24 -63.21
CA ILE A 266 -19.32 33.43 -62.33
C ILE A 266 -20.32 33.19 -61.20
N ALA A 267 -21.49 32.63 -61.51
CA ALA A 267 -22.49 32.26 -60.49
C ALA A 267 -21.91 31.24 -59.52
N ASP A 268 -21.25 30.18 -60.01
CA ASP A 268 -20.58 29.16 -59.18
C ASP A 268 -19.47 29.79 -58.32
N ARG A 269 -18.66 30.70 -58.87
CA ARG A 269 -17.64 31.44 -58.10
C ARG A 269 -18.24 32.30 -56.99
N SER A 270 -19.38 32.94 -57.27
CA SER A 270 -20.09 33.77 -56.28
C SER A 270 -20.85 32.94 -55.24
N ALA A 271 -21.25 31.72 -55.59
CA ALA A 271 -21.91 30.76 -54.71
C ALA A 271 -20.91 30.01 -53.82
N LEU A 272 -19.63 29.92 -54.20
CA LEU A 272 -18.57 29.45 -53.31
C LEU A 272 -18.44 30.42 -52.14
N ALA A 273 -18.79 29.95 -50.94
CA ALA A 273 -18.50 30.67 -49.72
C ALA A 273 -16.97 30.80 -49.54
N ALA A 274 -16.49 32.00 -49.20
CA ALA A 274 -15.09 32.20 -48.87
C ALA A 274 -14.71 31.32 -47.67
N PRO A 275 -13.52 30.68 -47.66
CA PRO A 275 -13.06 29.95 -46.49
C PRO A 275 -12.97 30.90 -45.30
N ASP A 276 -13.52 30.50 -44.16
CA ASP A 276 -13.43 31.28 -42.92
C ASP A 276 -12.04 31.08 -42.27
N GLU A 277 -11.05 31.75 -42.85
CA GLU A 277 -9.64 31.67 -42.42
C GLU A 277 -9.45 32.10 -40.96
N ALA A 278 -10.26 33.05 -40.48
CA ALA A 278 -10.22 33.49 -39.09
C ALA A 278 -10.61 32.35 -38.13
N ARG A 279 -11.67 31.60 -38.47
CA ARG A 279 -12.12 30.45 -37.68
C ARG A 279 -11.12 29.30 -37.73
N LEU A 280 -10.47 29.08 -38.88
CA LEU A 280 -9.38 28.09 -39.01
C LEU A 280 -8.19 28.45 -38.11
N LEU A 281 -7.74 29.71 -38.15
CA LEU A 281 -6.64 30.20 -37.30
C LEU A 281 -6.98 30.11 -35.81
N ASP A 282 -8.21 30.46 -35.43
CA ASP A 282 -8.68 30.33 -34.05
C ASP A 282 -8.69 28.86 -33.60
N ALA A 283 -9.24 27.95 -34.42
CA ALA A 283 -9.23 26.51 -34.12
C ALA A 283 -7.80 25.94 -34.02
N GLN A 284 -6.86 26.37 -34.87
CA GLN A 284 -5.46 25.97 -34.80
C GLN A 284 -4.76 26.50 -33.54
N SER A 285 -5.04 27.74 -33.13
CA SER A 285 -4.53 28.33 -31.88
C SER A 285 -5.06 27.59 -30.65
N GLN A 286 -6.37 27.30 -30.64
CA GLN A 286 -7.02 26.53 -29.58
C GLN A 286 -6.45 25.11 -29.51
N LEU A 287 -6.21 24.46 -30.66
CA LEU A 287 -5.55 23.16 -30.71
C LEU A 287 -4.14 23.20 -30.10
N ALA A 288 -3.33 24.18 -30.49
CA ALA A 288 -1.96 24.31 -29.98
C ALA A 288 -1.94 24.49 -28.45
N SER A 289 -2.79 25.38 -27.92
CA SER A 289 -2.90 25.58 -26.46
C SER A 289 -3.43 24.34 -25.72
N ALA A 290 -4.37 23.60 -26.32
CA ALA A 290 -4.90 22.37 -25.74
C ALA A 290 -3.86 21.23 -25.75
N GLN A 291 -3.03 21.15 -26.80
CA GLN A 291 -1.92 20.20 -26.87
C GLN A 291 -0.85 20.49 -25.82
N GLU A 292 -0.44 21.76 -25.67
CA GLU A 292 0.50 22.16 -24.61
C GLU A 292 -0.03 21.82 -23.21
N ALA A 293 -1.32 22.09 -22.96
CA ALA A 293 -1.95 21.73 -21.69
C ALA A 293 -1.99 20.21 -21.46
N ALA A 294 -2.26 19.42 -22.51
CA ALA A 294 -2.25 17.96 -22.43
C ALA A 294 -0.84 17.42 -22.15
N GLU A 295 0.20 17.96 -22.79
CA GLU A 295 1.59 17.60 -22.55
C GLU A 295 2.04 17.91 -21.12
N LEU A 296 1.68 19.08 -20.59
CA LEU A 296 1.96 19.44 -19.20
C LEU A 296 1.28 18.50 -18.21
N ASN A 297 -0.01 18.19 -18.42
CA ASN A 297 -0.75 17.27 -17.57
C ASN A 297 -0.20 15.84 -17.65
N ASP A 298 0.24 15.41 -18.84
CA ASP A 298 0.90 14.12 -19.04
C ASP A 298 2.25 14.02 -18.33
N ALA A 299 3.04 15.10 -18.33
CA ALA A 299 4.29 15.16 -17.58
C ALA A 299 4.05 15.03 -16.06
N VAL A 300 3.07 15.76 -15.51
CA VAL A 300 2.68 15.66 -14.10
C VAL A 300 2.16 14.26 -13.77
N LEU A 301 1.35 13.68 -14.66
CA LEU A 301 0.85 12.32 -14.51
C LEU A 301 2.01 11.31 -14.45
N GLN A 302 3.00 11.44 -15.33
CA GLN A 302 4.14 10.54 -15.38
C GLN A 302 5.02 10.66 -14.12
N GLU A 303 5.29 11.89 -13.67
CA GLU A 303 6.02 12.12 -12.41
C GLU A 303 5.32 11.48 -11.19
N LEU A 304 3.98 11.59 -11.12
CA LEU A 304 3.19 10.95 -10.07
C LEU A 304 3.14 9.42 -10.21
N GLN A 305 3.11 8.89 -11.44
CA GLN A 305 3.16 7.45 -11.68
C GLN A 305 4.48 6.82 -11.24
N ASP A 306 5.59 7.56 -11.37
CA ASP A 306 6.92 7.09 -10.97
C ASP A 306 7.18 7.25 -9.46
N SER A 307 6.66 8.33 -8.85
CA SER A 307 6.89 8.64 -7.43
C SER A 307 6.00 7.85 -6.45
N VAL A 308 4.73 7.57 -6.80
CA VAL A 308 3.81 6.83 -5.91
C VAL A 308 4.35 5.44 -5.51
N PRO A 309 4.92 4.63 -6.41
CA PRO A 309 5.55 3.35 -6.03
C PRO A 309 6.71 3.52 -5.04
N GLN A 310 7.55 4.55 -5.21
CA GLN A 310 8.66 4.84 -4.30
C GLN A 310 8.17 5.25 -2.92
N LEU A 311 7.07 6.01 -2.86
CA LEU A 311 6.41 6.38 -1.60
C LEU A 311 5.75 5.18 -0.93
N ASP A 312 5.16 4.24 -1.68
CA ASP A 312 4.62 2.99 -1.12
C ASP A 312 5.74 2.11 -0.52
N GLU A 313 6.90 2.05 -1.18
CA GLU A 313 8.07 1.34 -0.66
C GLU A 313 8.62 2.01 0.61
N THR A 314 8.69 3.34 0.64
CA THR A 314 9.06 4.11 1.83
C THR A 314 8.07 3.87 2.99
N ARG A 315 6.77 3.79 2.70
CA ARG A 315 5.75 3.44 3.71
C ARG A 315 5.94 2.02 4.22
N ARG A 316 6.19 1.04 3.34
CA ARG A 316 6.41 -0.37 3.73
C ARG A 316 7.65 -0.54 4.60
N THR A 317 8.76 0.11 4.25
CA THR A 317 9.99 0.06 5.04
C THR A 317 9.80 0.72 6.42
N ALA A 318 9.11 1.86 6.49
CA ALA A 318 8.75 2.48 7.77
C ALA A 318 7.85 1.58 8.64
N GLN A 319 6.87 0.89 8.03
CA GLN A 319 6.01 -0.06 8.75
C GLN A 319 6.80 -1.25 9.32
N GLN A 320 7.75 -1.79 8.53
CA GLN A 320 8.63 -2.86 8.99
C GLN A 320 9.50 -2.38 10.16
N ALA A 321 10.02 -1.16 10.11
CA ALA A 321 10.79 -0.58 11.21
C ALA A 321 9.94 -0.46 12.49
N VAL A 322 8.71 0.04 12.41
CA VAL A 322 7.78 0.10 13.56
C VAL A 322 7.56 -1.29 14.16
N ASN A 323 7.34 -2.31 13.33
CA ASN A 323 7.12 -3.68 13.80
C ASN A 323 8.36 -4.24 14.50
N GLN A 324 9.56 -4.04 13.94
CA GLN A 324 10.82 -4.47 14.54
C GLN A 324 11.09 -3.79 15.88
N GLU A 325 10.97 -2.46 15.93
CA GLU A 325 11.22 -1.71 17.16
C GLU A 325 10.15 -1.98 18.22
N SER A 326 8.91 -2.27 17.83
CA SER A 326 7.83 -2.64 18.76
C SER A 326 8.06 -4.03 19.34
N ALA A 327 8.56 -4.98 18.54
CA ALA A 327 8.91 -6.32 19.02
C ALA A 327 10.06 -6.25 20.04
N ARG A 328 11.11 -5.46 19.77
CA ARG A 328 12.21 -5.24 20.72
C ARG A 328 11.74 -4.59 22.03
N GLN A 329 10.85 -3.61 21.94
CA GLN A 329 10.26 -2.98 23.12
C GLN A 329 9.48 -3.99 23.96
N ALA A 330 8.67 -4.85 23.32
CA ALA A 330 7.90 -5.89 24.00
C ALA A 330 8.82 -6.92 24.69
N ASP A 331 9.90 -7.34 24.03
CA ASP A 331 10.89 -8.28 24.58
C ASP A 331 11.60 -7.70 25.82
N LEU A 332 12.09 -6.46 25.74
CA LEU A 332 12.69 -5.76 26.88
C LEU A 332 11.69 -5.58 28.04
N SER A 333 10.43 -5.26 27.73
CA SER A 333 9.37 -5.12 28.74
C SER A 333 9.07 -6.46 29.42
N ALA A 334 8.95 -7.55 28.66
CA ALA A 334 8.70 -8.88 29.19
C ALA A 334 9.87 -9.36 30.07
N ARG A 335 11.12 -9.15 29.63
CA ARG A 335 12.31 -9.48 30.42
C ARG A 335 12.38 -8.67 31.71
N MET A 336 12.06 -7.38 31.64
CA MET A 336 11.97 -6.50 32.81
C MET A 336 10.93 -7.02 33.82
N GLU A 337 9.72 -7.33 33.36
CA GLU A 337 8.65 -7.84 34.22
C GLU A 337 9.02 -9.20 34.83
N ALA A 338 9.63 -10.09 34.07
CA ALA A 338 10.10 -11.39 34.57
C ALA A 338 11.15 -11.23 35.67
N LEU A 339 12.14 -10.34 35.48
CA LEU A 339 13.17 -10.06 36.49
C LEU A 339 12.59 -9.37 37.72
N LYS A 340 11.69 -8.40 37.56
CA LYS A 340 10.98 -7.74 38.68
C LYS A 340 10.14 -8.74 39.47
N ALA A 341 9.39 -9.62 38.79
CA ALA A 341 8.59 -10.65 39.43
C ALA A 341 9.47 -11.64 40.21
N LEU A 342 10.61 -12.03 39.65
CA LEU A 342 11.59 -12.88 40.34
C LEU A 342 12.20 -12.18 41.56
N GLN A 343 12.47 -10.87 41.47
CA GLN A 343 13.00 -10.08 42.58
C GLN A 343 11.96 -9.88 43.69
N GLU A 344 10.69 -9.63 43.35
CA GLU A 344 9.60 -9.54 44.33
C GLU A 344 9.34 -10.87 45.04
N LYS A 345 9.38 -12.01 44.33
CA LYS A 345 9.26 -13.34 44.96
C LYS A 345 10.30 -13.57 46.05
N VAL A 346 11.54 -13.15 45.83
CA VAL A 346 12.60 -13.25 46.83
C VAL A 346 12.38 -12.32 48.02
N LYS A 347 11.77 -11.14 47.81
CA LYS A 347 11.38 -10.25 48.92
C LYS A 347 10.21 -10.81 49.74
N THR A 348 9.31 -11.58 49.12
CA THR A 348 8.07 -12.05 49.73
C THR A 348 8.13 -13.47 50.28
N ASP A 349 9.20 -14.22 50.03
CA ASP A 349 9.38 -15.54 50.64
C ASP A 349 9.68 -15.42 52.14
N GLY A 350 8.71 -15.83 52.95
CA GLY A 350 8.87 -16.05 54.39
C GLY A 350 7.92 -15.26 55.31
N LYS A 351 7.90 -15.68 56.57
CA LYS A 351 7.18 -15.05 57.71
C LYS A 351 7.67 -13.62 58.01
N LEU A 352 8.65 -13.10 57.27
CA LEU A 352 9.31 -11.81 57.49
C LEU A 352 8.40 -10.62 57.14
N LYS A 353 7.66 -10.66 56.03
CA LYS A 353 6.79 -9.55 55.62
C LYS A 353 5.66 -9.25 56.63
N PRO A 354 4.92 -10.26 57.15
CA PRO A 354 3.97 -10.03 58.25
C PRO A 354 4.62 -9.48 59.52
N TRP A 355 5.86 -9.86 59.82
CA TRP A 355 6.61 -9.35 60.98
C TRP A 355 7.03 -7.89 60.79
N LEU A 356 7.51 -7.51 59.59
CA LEU A 356 7.83 -6.13 59.24
C LEU A 356 6.58 -5.24 59.32
N ALA A 357 5.43 -5.71 58.81
CA ALA A 357 4.17 -4.99 58.92
C ALA A 357 3.71 -4.81 60.37
N LYS A 358 3.83 -5.85 61.21
CA LYS A 358 3.49 -5.81 62.65
C LYS A 358 4.28 -4.73 63.41
N HIS A 359 5.55 -4.53 63.05
CA HIS A 359 6.44 -3.55 63.69
C HIS A 359 6.52 -2.20 62.94
N GLY A 360 5.71 -2.00 61.88
CA GLY A 360 5.66 -0.74 61.11
C GLY A 360 6.88 -0.47 60.23
N LEU A 361 7.65 -1.51 59.89
CA LEU A 361 8.91 -1.43 59.14
C LEU A 361 8.78 -1.84 57.66
N ASP A 362 7.56 -2.12 57.19
CA ASP A 362 7.28 -2.65 55.84
C ASP A 362 7.61 -1.65 54.71
N SER A 363 7.70 -0.35 55.02
CA SER A 363 8.06 0.69 54.05
C SER A 363 9.58 0.87 53.85
N LEU A 364 10.41 0.24 54.69
CA LEU A 364 11.86 0.39 54.62
C LEU A 364 12.45 -0.52 53.53
N GLN A 365 13.35 0.05 52.74
CA GLN A 365 14.08 -0.69 51.71
C GLN A 365 15.42 -1.20 52.26
N GLY A 366 15.81 -2.41 51.83
CA GLY A 366 17.10 -2.98 52.15
C GLY A 366 18.26 -2.18 51.53
N LEU A 367 19.41 -2.20 52.19
CA LEU A 367 20.61 -1.45 51.80
C LEU A 367 21.04 -1.71 50.34
N TRP A 368 20.85 -2.92 49.83
CA TRP A 368 21.16 -3.28 48.44
C TRP A 368 20.47 -2.41 47.37
N SER A 369 19.34 -1.76 47.66
CA SER A 369 18.70 -0.85 46.70
C SER A 369 19.44 0.47 46.50
N ARG A 370 20.40 0.77 47.38
CA ARG A 370 21.17 2.01 47.40
C ARG A 370 22.66 1.81 47.08
N ILE A 371 23.08 0.58 46.81
CA ILE A 371 24.48 0.23 46.53
C ILE A 371 24.62 -0.18 45.06
N HIS A 372 25.59 0.44 44.38
CA HIS A 372 26.03 0.01 43.05
C HIS A 372 27.46 -0.49 43.13
N ILE A 373 27.71 -1.70 42.62
CA ILE A 373 29.06 -2.26 42.43
C ILE A 373 29.41 -2.33 40.94
N GLU A 374 30.70 -2.36 40.64
CA GLU A 374 31.20 -2.69 39.31
C GLU A 374 30.82 -4.12 38.89
N THR A 375 30.46 -4.29 37.61
CA THR A 375 29.95 -5.56 37.07
C THR A 375 30.96 -6.69 37.20
N GLY A 376 30.51 -7.86 37.65
CA GLY A 376 31.33 -9.06 37.89
C GLY A 376 31.81 -9.23 39.33
N TRP A 377 31.66 -8.21 40.18
CA TRP A 377 32.02 -8.27 41.61
C TRP A 377 30.81 -8.43 42.55
N GLU A 378 29.61 -8.63 42.01
CA GLU A 378 28.37 -8.74 42.77
C GLU A 378 28.44 -9.90 43.77
N ASN A 379 28.88 -11.08 43.33
CA ASN A 379 28.99 -12.26 44.19
C ASN A 379 30.03 -12.06 45.32
N ALA A 380 31.11 -11.32 45.05
CA ALA A 380 32.11 -10.97 46.07
C ALA A 380 31.51 -10.06 47.15
N LEU A 381 30.70 -9.09 46.76
CA LEU A 381 30.01 -8.21 47.69
C LEU A 381 28.91 -8.93 48.47
N GLU A 382 28.11 -9.76 47.80
CA GLU A 382 27.08 -10.59 48.45
C GLU A 382 27.71 -11.53 49.50
N ALA A 383 28.85 -12.16 49.17
CA ALA A 383 29.59 -13.02 50.09
C ALA A 383 30.16 -12.29 51.30
N ALA A 384 30.61 -11.03 51.11
CA ALA A 384 31.20 -10.20 52.15
C ALA A 384 30.14 -9.59 53.09
N LEU A 385 29.05 -9.05 52.54
CA LEU A 385 28.00 -8.37 53.32
C LEU A 385 26.97 -9.34 53.92
N ARG A 386 26.68 -10.47 53.27
CA ARG A 386 25.71 -11.49 53.75
C ARG A 386 24.38 -10.85 54.17
N GLU A 387 23.88 -11.14 55.37
CA GLU A 387 22.65 -10.55 55.91
C GLU A 387 22.65 -9.02 56.00
N ARG A 388 23.83 -8.38 56.02
CA ARG A 388 23.96 -6.92 56.02
C ARG A 388 23.56 -6.29 54.68
N LEU A 389 23.56 -7.08 53.60
CA LEU A 389 23.11 -6.63 52.28
C LEU A 389 21.61 -6.26 52.30
N GLY A 390 20.81 -7.02 53.06
CA GLY A 390 19.38 -6.78 53.29
C GLY A 390 19.09 -5.82 54.44
N ALA A 391 20.09 -5.13 54.99
CA ALA A 391 19.91 -4.34 56.21
C ALA A 391 18.95 -3.17 56.02
N LEU A 392 18.10 -2.90 57.03
CA LEU A 392 17.14 -1.79 57.02
C LEU A 392 17.69 -0.59 57.79
N GLU A 393 17.50 0.60 57.24
CA GLU A 393 17.91 1.86 57.88
C GLU A 393 16.96 2.23 59.01
N VAL A 394 17.51 2.51 60.20
CA VAL A 394 16.77 3.02 61.37
C VAL A 394 17.43 4.27 61.92
N SER A 395 16.59 5.20 62.38
CA SER A 395 17.05 6.49 62.91
C SER A 395 17.89 6.37 64.18
N ARG A 396 17.62 5.36 65.03
CA ARG A 396 18.42 5.00 66.21
C ARG A 396 18.42 3.49 66.42
N LEU A 397 19.61 2.91 66.60
CA LEU A 397 19.76 1.47 66.87
C LEU A 397 19.10 1.04 68.19
N ASP A 398 18.96 1.95 69.16
CA ASP A 398 18.28 1.66 70.44
C ASP A 398 16.82 1.20 70.27
N MET A 399 16.16 1.58 69.17
CA MET A 399 14.78 1.17 68.87
C MET A 399 14.67 -0.33 68.58
N VAL A 400 15.75 -0.95 68.11
CA VAL A 400 15.84 -2.39 67.80
C VAL A 400 15.84 -3.23 69.09
N ARG A 401 16.12 -2.62 70.26
CA ARG A 401 16.11 -3.33 71.55
C ARG A 401 14.78 -4.01 71.86
N ALA A 402 13.66 -3.45 71.38
CA ALA A 402 12.32 -4.01 71.55
C ALA A 402 12.10 -5.32 70.76
N PHE A 403 12.94 -5.61 69.75
CA PHE A 403 12.84 -6.84 68.94
C PHE A 403 13.57 -8.03 69.57
N GLY A 404 14.27 -7.84 70.69
CA GLY A 404 14.88 -8.95 71.44
C GLY A 404 13.86 -9.92 72.05
N THR A 405 12.63 -9.46 72.30
CA THR A 405 11.52 -10.29 72.83
C THR A 405 10.61 -10.89 71.76
N ASP A 406 10.64 -10.35 70.53
CA ASP A 406 9.87 -10.82 69.36
C ASP A 406 10.80 -10.82 68.13
N ALA A 407 11.73 -11.78 68.11
CA ALA A 407 12.82 -11.84 67.13
C ALA A 407 12.33 -12.07 65.68
N PRO A 408 13.01 -11.50 64.67
CA PRO A 408 12.64 -11.69 63.27
C PRO A 408 12.77 -13.17 62.86
N PRO A 409 11.85 -13.68 62.03
CA PRO A 409 11.83 -15.09 61.63
C PRO A 409 12.86 -15.45 60.55
N ALA A 410 13.68 -14.49 60.11
CA ALA A 410 14.77 -14.69 59.15
C ALA A 410 15.98 -13.79 59.52
N LYS A 411 17.11 -13.99 58.82
CA LYS A 411 18.32 -13.17 59.01
C LYS A 411 18.01 -11.73 58.59
N LEU A 412 18.09 -10.79 59.54
CA LEU A 412 17.83 -9.37 59.31
C LEU A 412 18.84 -8.53 60.09
N ALA A 413 19.37 -7.51 59.43
CA ALA A 413 20.27 -6.54 60.02
C ALA A 413 19.63 -5.14 60.00
N PHE A 414 20.02 -4.29 60.94
CA PHE A 414 19.62 -2.89 61.00
C PHE A 414 20.88 -2.02 61.04
N TYR A 415 20.81 -0.85 60.41
CA TYR A 415 21.92 0.10 60.43
C TYR A 415 21.43 1.52 60.66
N SER A 416 22.32 2.37 61.14
CA SER A 416 22.12 3.82 61.21
C SER A 416 23.34 4.46 60.56
N PRO A 417 23.17 5.40 59.60
CA PRO A 417 24.30 5.98 58.89
C PRO A 417 25.19 6.79 59.85
N PRO A 418 26.51 6.52 59.90
CA PRO A 418 27.42 7.28 60.74
C PRO A 418 27.57 8.72 60.21
N ALA A 419 27.79 9.68 61.12
CA ALA A 419 27.93 11.11 60.78
C ALA A 419 29.22 11.45 59.99
N GLY A 420 30.07 10.45 59.74
CA GLY A 420 31.31 10.56 58.97
C GLY A 420 32.21 9.35 59.24
N GLY A 421 33.01 8.95 58.25
CA GLY A 421 33.95 7.84 58.35
C GLY A 421 35.17 8.07 57.48
N ALA A 422 36.32 7.58 57.93
CA ALA A 422 37.56 7.67 57.19
C ALA A 422 37.51 6.77 55.94
N ALA A 423 38.10 7.23 54.84
CA ALA A 423 38.22 6.44 53.62
C ALA A 423 39.00 5.13 53.90
N PRO A 424 38.59 3.99 53.31
CA PRO A 424 39.25 2.71 53.55
C PRO A 424 40.71 2.79 53.10
N VAL A 425 41.63 2.62 54.03
CA VAL A 425 43.07 2.62 53.77
C VAL A 425 43.47 1.22 53.28
N SER A 426 44.16 1.16 52.13
CA SER A 426 44.70 -0.11 51.62
C SER A 426 45.81 -0.60 52.55
N ALA A 427 45.58 -1.76 53.17
CA ALA A 427 46.64 -2.54 53.79
C ALA A 427 47.20 -3.53 52.75
N ALA A 428 48.52 -3.73 52.77
CA ALA A 428 49.23 -4.78 52.01
C ALA A 428 49.28 -4.68 50.46
N GLY A 429 48.90 -3.57 49.84
CA GLY A 429 49.05 -3.35 48.38
C GLY A 429 47.98 -4.04 47.52
N LEU A 430 46.92 -4.55 48.15
CA LEU A 430 45.73 -5.09 47.48
C LEU A 430 44.59 -4.08 47.49
N LYS A 431 43.76 -4.13 46.44
CA LYS A 431 42.63 -3.21 46.30
C LYS A 431 41.52 -3.64 47.27
N PRO A 432 41.03 -2.76 48.15
CA PRO A 432 39.93 -3.09 49.05
C PRO A 432 38.62 -3.29 48.28
N LEU A 433 37.75 -4.19 48.75
CA LEU A 433 36.48 -4.50 48.10
C LEU A 433 35.57 -3.28 47.99
N ALA A 434 35.60 -2.40 48.99
CA ALA A 434 34.87 -1.14 48.99
C ALA A 434 35.24 -0.21 47.81
N ALA A 435 36.44 -0.34 47.22
CA ALA A 435 36.85 0.48 46.09
C ALA A 435 36.17 0.09 44.75
N TRP A 436 35.43 -1.02 44.73
CA TRP A 436 34.61 -1.43 43.59
C TRP A 436 33.17 -0.89 43.67
N LEU A 437 32.82 -0.23 44.79
CA LEU A 437 31.50 0.37 45.01
C LEU A 437 31.45 1.79 44.45
N ARG A 438 30.33 2.13 43.82
CA ARG A 438 29.97 3.47 43.37
C ARG A 438 28.90 4.00 44.33
N LEU A 439 29.34 4.75 45.35
CA LEU A 439 28.49 5.29 46.40
C LEU A 439 28.43 6.81 46.31
N SER A 440 27.22 7.37 46.30
CA SER A 440 26.99 8.81 46.18
C SER A 440 26.83 9.51 47.53
N ASP A 441 26.56 8.76 48.60
CA ASP A 441 26.24 9.27 49.94
C ASP A 441 27.41 9.04 50.91
N ALA A 442 27.87 10.12 51.56
CA ALA A 442 28.98 10.10 52.51
C ALA A 442 28.69 9.20 53.73
N GLY A 443 27.43 9.13 54.18
CA GLY A 443 27.03 8.24 55.27
C GLY A 443 27.15 6.76 54.90
N GLN A 444 26.78 6.40 53.68
CA GLN A 444 26.91 5.04 53.15
C GLN A 444 28.35 4.66 52.85
N GLN A 445 29.16 5.60 52.35
CA GLN A 445 30.60 5.39 52.17
C GLN A 445 31.29 5.07 53.50
N ALA A 446 30.96 5.81 54.55
CA ALA A 446 31.47 5.58 55.90
C ALA A 446 31.03 4.22 56.46
N LEU A 447 29.74 3.88 56.34
CA LEU A 447 29.19 2.60 56.78
C LEU A 447 29.85 1.40 56.06
N LEU A 448 29.96 1.46 54.73
CA LEU A 448 30.51 0.39 53.92
C LEU A 448 32.04 0.31 54.05
N GLY A 449 32.71 1.44 54.29
CA GLY A 449 34.12 1.47 54.65
C GLY A 449 34.41 0.72 55.96
N GLU A 450 33.52 0.84 56.95
CA GLU A 450 33.60 0.09 58.21
C GLU A 450 33.22 -1.39 58.03
N TRP A 451 32.10 -1.68 57.36
CA TRP A 451 31.60 -3.05 57.19
C TRP A 451 32.46 -3.92 56.29
N LEU A 452 33.15 -3.32 55.31
CA LEU A 452 34.08 -4.00 54.40
C LEU A 452 35.54 -3.77 54.81
N HIS A 453 35.78 -3.29 56.03
CA HIS A 453 37.14 -3.17 56.55
C HIS A 453 37.82 -4.55 56.57
N GLY A 454 39.05 -4.62 56.06
CA GLY A 454 39.78 -5.89 55.92
C GLY A 454 39.31 -6.81 54.78
N CYS A 455 38.30 -6.41 53.99
CA CYS A 455 37.93 -7.13 52.77
C CYS A 455 38.78 -6.64 51.59
N LEU A 456 39.73 -7.46 51.15
CA LEU A 456 40.62 -7.19 50.02
C LEU A 456 40.17 -7.96 48.78
N THR A 457 40.67 -7.60 47.61
CA THR A 457 40.31 -8.26 46.34
C THR A 457 41.53 -8.78 45.59
N ALA A 458 41.36 -9.93 44.94
CA ALA A 458 42.32 -10.54 44.02
C ALA A 458 41.58 -11.03 42.76
N PRO A 459 42.24 -11.08 41.59
CA PRO A 459 41.60 -11.45 40.33
C PRO A 459 41.29 -12.95 40.22
N SER A 460 42.01 -13.81 40.95
CA SER A 460 41.83 -15.27 40.91
C SER A 460 42.00 -15.92 42.28
N LEU A 461 41.44 -17.13 42.44
CA LEU A 461 41.55 -17.90 43.68
C LEU A 461 43.00 -18.30 43.99
N GLU A 462 43.78 -18.58 42.93
CA GLU A 462 45.19 -18.93 43.05
C GLU A 462 46.02 -17.76 43.57
N GLU A 463 45.79 -16.56 43.04
CA GLU A 463 46.44 -15.33 43.53
C GLU A 463 46.01 -14.98 44.96
N ALA A 464 44.73 -15.19 45.29
CA ALA A 464 44.24 -15.00 46.66
C ALA A 464 44.93 -15.95 47.66
N LEU A 465 45.16 -17.21 47.28
CA LEU A 465 45.90 -18.19 48.09
C LEU A 465 47.38 -17.83 48.25
N ALA A 466 48.02 -17.35 47.18
CA ALA A 466 49.43 -16.97 47.20
C ALA A 466 49.72 -15.75 48.10
N GLN A 467 48.73 -14.88 48.30
CA GLN A 467 48.88 -13.63 49.05
C GLN A 467 48.43 -13.73 50.51
N ARG A 468 47.94 -14.90 50.95
CA ARG A 468 47.36 -15.10 52.30
C ARG A 468 48.31 -14.77 53.46
N ASP A 469 49.62 -14.96 53.26
CA ASP A 469 50.63 -14.75 54.31
C ASP A 469 50.88 -13.26 54.60
N ARG A 470 50.33 -12.36 53.77
CA ARG A 470 50.41 -10.90 53.93
C ARG A 470 49.23 -10.32 54.71
N LEU A 471 48.23 -11.14 55.03
CA LEU A 471 46.99 -10.70 55.69
C LEU A 471 47.21 -10.45 57.18
N GLN A 472 46.65 -9.34 57.67
CA GLN A 472 46.54 -9.07 59.09
C GLN A 472 45.40 -9.89 59.72
N PRO A 473 45.41 -10.09 61.05
CA PRO A 473 44.30 -10.71 61.75
C PRO A 473 42.97 -10.01 61.45
N GLY A 474 42.00 -10.77 60.93
CA GLY A 474 40.68 -10.26 60.55
C GLY A 474 40.52 -9.88 59.07
N GLU A 475 41.58 -9.92 58.26
CA GLU A 475 41.50 -9.64 56.82
C GLU A 475 41.17 -10.90 56.01
N ALA A 476 40.45 -10.70 54.89
CA ALA A 476 40.09 -11.74 53.94
C ALA A 476 40.18 -11.22 52.50
N ILE A 477 40.69 -12.06 51.59
CA ILE A 477 40.77 -11.78 50.16
C ILE A 477 39.58 -12.42 49.46
N PHE A 478 38.78 -11.62 48.77
CA PHE A 478 37.65 -12.05 47.95
C PHE A 478 38.03 -12.07 46.47
N VAL A 479 37.48 -13.05 45.76
CA VAL A 479 37.55 -13.14 44.29
C VAL A 479 36.18 -12.89 43.68
N ALA A 480 36.13 -12.55 42.40
CA ALA A 480 34.89 -12.24 41.67
C ALA A 480 33.80 -13.33 41.79
N SER A 481 34.19 -14.61 41.93
CA SER A 481 33.24 -15.73 42.14
C SER A 481 32.61 -15.78 43.54
N GLY A 482 32.96 -14.86 44.44
CA GLY A 482 32.45 -14.79 45.80
C GLY A 482 33.27 -15.55 46.84
N HIS A 483 34.27 -16.34 46.44
CA HIS A 483 35.07 -17.11 47.40
C HIS A 483 35.98 -16.20 48.23
N ALA A 484 36.17 -16.56 49.51
CA ALA A 484 36.97 -15.79 50.45
C ALA A 484 38.14 -16.62 50.99
N VAL A 485 39.34 -16.03 51.03
CA VAL A 485 40.57 -16.63 51.54
C VAL A 485 41.06 -15.82 52.73
N THR A 486 41.27 -16.47 53.87
CA THR A 486 41.93 -15.89 55.05
C THR A 486 43.32 -16.50 55.22
N ALA A 487 44.10 -16.03 56.20
CA ALA A 487 45.41 -16.62 56.52
C ALA A 487 45.34 -18.14 56.83
N HIS A 488 44.20 -18.63 57.32
CA HIS A 488 44.06 -20.01 57.82
C HIS A 488 42.84 -20.78 57.27
N SER A 489 42.02 -20.17 56.39
CA SER A 489 40.83 -20.83 55.86
C SER A 489 40.46 -20.35 54.46
N VAL A 490 39.70 -21.19 53.75
CA VAL A 490 39.06 -20.85 52.47
C VAL A 490 37.57 -21.11 52.60
N SER A 491 36.75 -20.14 52.23
CA SER A 491 35.29 -20.23 52.22
C SER A 491 34.79 -20.13 50.78
N PHE A 492 34.17 -21.19 50.29
CA PHE A 492 33.53 -21.19 48.97
C PHE A 492 32.15 -20.57 49.07
N TYR A 493 31.90 -19.56 48.24
CA TYR A 493 30.56 -19.02 48.01
C TYR A 493 29.78 -19.98 47.12
N ALA A 494 28.62 -20.39 47.61
CA ALA A 494 27.59 -21.05 46.83
C ALA A 494 26.36 -20.12 46.81
N PRO A 495 25.67 -19.98 45.68
CA PRO A 495 24.45 -19.21 45.62
C PRO A 495 23.39 -19.88 46.52
N ASP A 496 23.10 -19.25 47.67
CA ASP A 496 22.01 -19.64 48.55
C ASP A 496 20.68 -19.41 47.80
N SER A 497 19.81 -20.42 47.71
CA SER A 497 18.69 -20.43 46.74
C SER A 497 17.68 -19.28 46.92
N GLU A 498 17.64 -18.67 48.10
CA GLU A 498 16.67 -17.61 48.42
C GLU A 498 17.22 -16.20 48.09
N GLN A 499 18.48 -15.87 48.38
CA GLN A 499 19.00 -14.50 48.29
C GLN A 499 20.10 -14.28 47.25
N ALA A 500 20.57 -15.34 46.59
CA ALA A 500 21.65 -15.22 45.62
C ALA A 500 21.27 -14.37 44.40
N GLY A 501 22.23 -13.56 43.93
CA GLY A 501 22.11 -12.76 42.71
C GLY A 501 21.05 -11.65 42.81
N LEU A 502 20.71 -11.20 44.02
CA LEU A 502 19.78 -10.08 44.23
C LEU A 502 20.35 -8.78 43.69
N LEU A 503 21.65 -8.54 43.89
CA LEU A 503 22.32 -7.32 43.44
C LEU A 503 22.49 -7.33 41.92
N ALA A 504 22.94 -8.46 41.36
CA ALA A 504 23.09 -8.64 39.91
C ALA A 504 21.75 -8.42 39.18
N ARG A 505 20.65 -8.99 39.69
CA ARG A 505 19.31 -8.77 39.12
C ARG A 505 18.84 -7.32 39.27
N ALA A 506 19.12 -6.66 40.39
CA ALA A 506 18.76 -5.25 40.60
C ALA A 506 19.44 -4.34 39.56
N GLN A 507 20.74 -4.55 39.32
CA GLN A 507 21.48 -3.80 38.31
C GLN A 507 21.03 -4.14 36.89
N GLU A 508 20.72 -5.41 36.61
CA GLU A 508 20.17 -5.82 35.32
C GLU A 508 18.81 -5.17 35.05
N ILE A 509 17.92 -5.11 36.06
CA ILE A 509 16.66 -4.37 36.01
C ILE A 509 16.91 -2.90 35.68
N GLU A 510 17.81 -2.22 36.39
CA GLU A 510 18.09 -0.80 36.12
C GLU A 510 18.64 -0.57 34.70
N ASN A 511 19.51 -1.46 34.22
CA ASN A 511 20.06 -1.40 32.87
C ASN A 511 18.97 -1.61 31.80
N ILE A 512 18.11 -2.62 31.97
CA ILE A 512 16.98 -2.85 31.06
C ILE A 512 15.99 -1.69 31.15
N GLU A 513 15.85 -1.01 32.29
CA GLU A 513 14.97 0.16 32.41
C GLU A 513 15.48 1.33 31.55
N LYS A 514 16.78 1.58 31.57
CA LYS A 514 17.44 2.58 30.72
C LYS A 514 17.30 2.21 29.24
N GLN A 515 17.51 0.93 28.90
CA GLN A 515 17.32 0.42 27.54
C GLN A 515 15.86 0.57 27.07
N LEU A 516 14.88 0.24 27.93
CA LEU A 516 13.47 0.36 27.61
C LEU A 516 13.07 1.82 27.38
N LYS A 517 13.55 2.76 28.21
CA LYS A 517 13.33 4.20 28.01
C LYS A 517 13.88 4.68 26.66
N ALA A 518 15.10 4.26 26.29
CA ALA A 518 15.67 4.57 24.98
C ALA A 518 14.86 3.92 23.84
N GLN A 519 14.45 2.66 24.01
CA GLN A 519 13.70 1.90 23.02
C GLN A 519 12.30 2.48 22.78
N VAL A 520 11.63 3.00 23.81
CA VAL A 520 10.36 3.73 23.68
C VAL A 520 10.52 4.94 22.76
N LEU A 521 11.57 5.74 22.96
CA LEU A 521 11.83 6.91 22.10
C LEU A 521 12.12 6.50 20.65
N ILE A 522 12.87 5.41 20.44
CA ILE A 522 13.13 4.86 19.10
C ILE A 522 11.83 4.38 18.44
N ASN A 523 10.95 3.71 19.20
CA ASN A 523 9.66 3.26 18.70
C ASN A 523 8.76 4.44 18.30
N GLU A 524 8.68 5.48 19.13
CA GLU A 524 7.94 6.71 18.83
C GLU A 524 8.48 7.41 17.58
N GLN A 525 9.81 7.48 17.43
CA GLN A 525 10.43 8.03 16.23
C GLN A 525 10.07 7.22 14.98
N ALA A 526 10.12 5.87 15.06
CA ALA A 526 9.71 5.00 13.96
C ALA A 526 8.23 5.19 13.60
N ARG A 527 7.34 5.31 14.60
CA ARG A 527 5.91 5.60 14.38
C ARG A 527 5.70 6.96 13.72
N SER A 528 6.43 7.99 14.15
CA SER A 528 6.35 9.31 13.52
C SER A 528 6.84 9.32 12.07
N ALA A 529 7.82 8.47 11.73
CA ALA A 529 8.29 8.30 10.37
C ALA A 529 7.25 7.57 9.51
N LEU A 530 6.61 6.53 10.05
CA LEU A 530 5.50 5.84 9.39
C LEU A 530 4.34 6.79 9.08
N VAL A 531 3.88 7.58 10.06
CA VAL A 531 2.77 8.54 9.85
C VAL A 531 3.10 9.54 8.75
N ARG A 532 4.35 10.03 8.69
CA ARG A 532 4.79 10.93 7.61
C ARG A 532 4.82 10.24 6.24
N ALA A 533 5.30 8.99 6.18
CA ALA A 533 5.34 8.22 4.95
C ALA A 533 3.93 7.85 4.46
N GLU A 534 3.02 7.50 5.35
CA GLU A 534 1.60 7.27 5.05
C GLU A 534 0.94 8.51 4.50
N ALA A 535 1.11 9.68 5.15
CA ALA A 535 0.56 10.94 4.68
C ALA A 535 1.08 11.35 3.30
N ALA A 536 2.38 11.17 3.04
CA ALA A 536 2.98 11.45 1.73
C ALA A 536 2.44 10.51 0.65
N TYR A 537 2.29 9.22 0.96
CA TYR A 537 1.72 8.23 0.04
C TYR A 537 0.24 8.51 -0.26
N THR A 538 -0.58 8.83 0.75
CA THR A 538 -2.00 9.11 0.54
C THR A 538 -2.23 10.37 -0.27
N ASP A 539 -1.48 11.45 0.01
CA ASP A 539 -1.53 12.70 -0.76
C ASP A 539 -1.11 12.46 -2.22
N ALA A 540 0.03 11.81 -2.46
CA ALA A 540 0.50 11.50 -3.81
C ALA A 540 -0.47 10.57 -4.57
N SER A 541 -1.03 9.57 -3.90
CA SER A 541 -2.02 8.67 -4.50
C SER A 541 -3.32 9.39 -4.87
N GLN A 542 -3.77 10.35 -4.07
CA GLN A 542 -4.94 11.18 -4.40
C GLN A 542 -4.65 12.10 -5.58
N ARG A 543 -3.49 12.76 -5.59
CA ARG A 543 -3.05 13.58 -6.72
C ARG A 543 -2.92 12.79 -8.01
N LEU A 544 -2.45 11.53 -7.95
CA LEU A 544 -2.36 10.66 -9.12
C LEU A 544 -3.74 10.37 -9.72
N VAL A 545 -4.79 10.19 -8.90
CA VAL A 545 -6.16 9.99 -9.40
C VAL A 545 -6.66 11.24 -10.10
N SER A 546 -6.45 12.43 -9.51
CA SER A 546 -6.81 13.71 -10.15
C SER A 546 -6.03 13.95 -11.44
N ALA A 547 -4.71 13.75 -11.44
CA ALA A 547 -3.86 13.93 -12.60
C ALA A 547 -4.23 12.97 -13.75
N ARG A 548 -4.62 11.73 -13.45
CA ARG A 548 -5.14 10.79 -14.47
C ARG A 548 -6.39 11.32 -15.16
N ARG A 549 -7.30 11.91 -14.38
CA ARG A 549 -8.54 12.49 -14.90
C ARG A 549 -8.25 13.73 -15.75
N GLU A 550 -7.45 14.65 -15.23
CA GLU A 550 -7.07 15.89 -15.93
C GLU A 550 -6.30 15.61 -17.23
N ALA A 551 -5.38 14.65 -17.23
CA ALA A 551 -4.69 14.18 -18.43
C ALA A 551 -5.66 13.58 -19.46
N ALA A 552 -6.61 12.73 -19.04
CA ALA A 552 -7.61 12.17 -19.94
C ALA A 552 -8.55 13.22 -20.54
N GLU A 553 -9.03 14.17 -19.73
CA GLU A 553 -9.88 15.27 -20.17
C GLU A 553 -9.14 16.20 -21.15
N SER A 554 -7.90 16.59 -20.84
CA SER A 554 -7.08 17.43 -21.73
C SER A 554 -6.70 16.75 -23.04
N ARG A 555 -6.36 15.45 -23.03
CA ARG A 555 -6.15 14.66 -24.26
C ARG A 555 -7.39 14.59 -25.13
N THR A 556 -8.56 14.36 -24.52
CA THR A 556 -9.83 14.27 -25.25
C THR A 556 -10.15 15.61 -25.92
N ARG A 557 -10.01 16.72 -25.19
CA ARG A 557 -10.22 18.07 -25.71
C ARG A 557 -9.23 18.42 -26.83
N ALA A 558 -7.95 18.08 -26.67
CA ALA A 558 -6.95 18.28 -27.72
C ALA A 558 -7.30 17.48 -28.98
N HIS A 559 -7.79 16.23 -28.83
CA HIS A 559 -8.21 15.40 -29.94
C HIS A 559 -9.47 15.93 -30.65
N GLU A 560 -10.48 16.40 -29.91
CA GLU A 560 -11.68 17.01 -30.48
C GLU A 560 -11.32 18.25 -31.33
N LEU A 561 -10.49 19.15 -30.78
CA LEU A 561 -9.99 20.32 -31.49
C LEU A 561 -9.11 19.93 -32.69
N GLN A 562 -8.38 18.83 -32.60
CA GLN A 562 -7.57 18.32 -33.71
C GLN A 562 -8.45 17.89 -34.88
N VAL A 563 -9.55 17.17 -34.61
CA VAL A 563 -10.51 16.76 -35.62
C VAL A 563 -11.21 17.96 -36.24
N GLU A 564 -11.60 18.96 -35.44
CA GLU A 564 -12.20 20.19 -35.94
C GLU A 564 -11.24 20.99 -36.82
N ALA A 565 -10.01 21.22 -36.36
CA ALA A 565 -8.98 21.92 -37.12
C ALA A 565 -8.66 21.20 -38.44
N LEU A 566 -8.57 19.86 -38.44
CA LEU A 566 -8.36 19.07 -39.65
C LEU A 566 -9.52 19.23 -40.63
N ARG A 567 -10.77 19.17 -40.14
CA ARG A 567 -11.97 19.34 -40.96
C ARG A 567 -12.03 20.74 -41.59
N LEU A 568 -11.74 21.78 -40.82
CA LEU A 568 -11.69 23.16 -41.33
C LEU A 568 -10.56 23.34 -42.34
N THR A 569 -9.39 22.73 -42.10
CA THR A 569 -8.26 22.77 -43.02
C THR A 569 -8.63 22.12 -44.36
N GLN A 570 -9.23 20.92 -44.33
CA GLN A 570 -9.69 20.23 -45.54
C GLN A 570 -10.75 21.03 -46.30
N LEU A 571 -11.69 21.65 -45.59
CA LEU A 571 -12.73 22.48 -46.22
C LEU A 571 -12.13 23.74 -46.86
N ALA A 572 -11.12 24.34 -46.23
CA ALA A 572 -10.39 25.49 -46.78
C ALA A 572 -9.61 25.10 -48.04
N GLU A 573 -8.90 23.96 -48.03
CA GLU A 573 -8.17 23.46 -49.21
C GLU A 573 -9.11 23.08 -50.36
N GLN A 574 -10.25 22.44 -50.08
CA GLN A 574 -11.25 22.10 -51.11
C GLN A 574 -11.84 23.36 -51.73
N THR A 575 -12.20 24.35 -50.91
CA THR A 575 -12.72 25.63 -51.38
C THR A 575 -11.68 26.38 -52.23
N ARG A 576 -10.41 26.38 -51.79
CA ARG A 576 -9.30 27.02 -52.51
C ARG A 576 -9.02 26.35 -53.85
N SER A 577 -8.89 25.03 -53.88
CA SER A 577 -8.67 24.28 -55.12
C SER A 577 -9.83 24.43 -56.10
N ARG A 578 -11.08 24.43 -55.63
CA ARG A 578 -12.26 24.66 -56.47
C ARG A 578 -12.30 26.10 -57.01
N SER A 579 -11.93 27.09 -56.20
CA SER A 579 -11.81 28.49 -56.62
C SER A 579 -10.72 28.67 -57.70
N GLU A 580 -9.57 28.01 -57.53
CA GLU A 580 -8.48 28.02 -58.52
C GLU A 580 -8.90 27.35 -59.83
N GLN A 581 -9.62 26.21 -59.78
CA GLN A 581 -10.21 25.56 -60.96
C GLN A 581 -11.18 26.46 -61.71
N ILE A 582 -12.16 27.05 -61.00
CA ILE A 582 -13.16 27.95 -61.63
C ILE A 582 -12.47 29.18 -62.22
N SER A 583 -11.42 29.69 -61.58
CA SER A 583 -10.65 30.82 -62.10
C SER A 583 -9.88 30.47 -63.37
N ALA A 584 -9.31 29.27 -63.46
CA ALA A 584 -8.66 28.77 -64.67
C ALA A 584 -9.67 28.55 -65.80
N ASP A 585 -10.81 27.90 -65.52
CA ASP A 585 -11.90 27.67 -66.50
C ASP A 585 -12.46 29.01 -67.02
N LEU A 586 -12.62 30.02 -66.14
CA LEU A 586 -13.03 31.36 -66.56
C LEU A 586 -12.03 32.02 -67.49
N ALA A 587 -10.73 31.92 -67.19
CA ALA A 587 -9.68 32.47 -68.03
C ALA A 587 -9.63 31.79 -69.41
N GLU A 588 -9.87 30.47 -69.48
CA GLU A 588 -9.97 29.74 -70.74
C GLU A 588 -11.19 30.19 -71.56
N VAL A 589 -12.36 30.33 -70.93
CA VAL A 589 -13.58 30.78 -71.59
C VAL A 589 -13.47 32.23 -72.07
N ASP A 590 -12.86 33.12 -71.27
CA ASP A 590 -12.60 34.51 -71.67
C ASP A 590 -11.66 34.57 -72.88
N ALA A 591 -10.59 33.75 -72.91
CA ALA A 591 -9.69 33.68 -74.06
C ALA A 591 -10.38 33.15 -75.33
N GLN A 592 -11.27 32.15 -75.21
CA GLN A 592 -12.06 31.64 -76.34
C GLN A 592 -13.07 32.68 -76.86
N LEU A 593 -13.68 33.46 -75.96
CA LEU A 593 -14.58 34.56 -76.33
C LEU A 593 -13.82 35.67 -77.07
N ASP A 594 -12.62 36.03 -76.63
CA ASP A 594 -11.78 37.01 -77.31
C ASP A 594 -11.39 36.54 -78.73
N GLU A 595 -11.03 35.26 -78.90
CA GLU A 595 -10.74 34.69 -80.22
C GLU A 595 -11.96 34.72 -81.14
N LEU A 596 -13.15 34.36 -80.63
CA LEU A 596 -14.39 34.43 -81.40
C LEU A 596 -14.77 35.87 -81.76
N GLN A 597 -14.50 36.84 -80.87
CA GLN A 597 -14.72 38.26 -81.14
C GLN A 597 -13.82 38.73 -82.30
N GLU A 598 -12.55 38.35 -82.31
CA GLU A 598 -11.62 38.65 -83.41
C GLU A 598 -12.12 38.04 -84.73
N ARG A 599 -12.51 36.75 -84.71
CA ARG A 599 -13.11 36.10 -85.89
C ARG A 599 -14.38 36.79 -86.36
N ARG A 600 -15.25 37.23 -85.44
CA ARG A 600 -16.48 37.96 -85.76
C ARG A 600 -16.17 39.26 -86.50
N VAL A 601 -15.22 40.06 -86.01
CA VAL A 601 -14.78 41.31 -86.67
C VAL A 601 -14.24 41.03 -88.07
N THR A 602 -13.43 39.97 -88.25
CA THR A 602 -12.94 39.59 -89.58
C THR A 602 -14.04 39.13 -90.53
N ALA A 603 -15.06 38.43 -90.02
CA ALA A 603 -16.22 37.98 -90.79
C ALA A 603 -17.16 39.14 -91.14
N GLU A 604 -17.37 40.11 -90.24
CA GLU A 604 -18.11 41.35 -90.50
C GLU A 604 -17.42 42.17 -91.61
N ALA A 605 -16.11 42.35 -91.55
CA ALA A 605 -15.36 43.07 -92.58
C ALA A 605 -15.44 42.38 -93.97
N ARG A 606 -15.37 41.04 -94.01
CA ARG A 606 -15.58 40.27 -95.26
C ARG A 606 -17.00 40.34 -95.78
N PHE A 607 -17.99 40.39 -94.88
CA PHE A 607 -19.38 40.54 -95.25
C PHE A 607 -19.60 41.92 -95.90
N GLU A 608 -19.08 43.00 -95.31
CA GLU A 608 -19.14 44.35 -95.90
C GLU A 608 -18.48 44.42 -97.28
N GLU A 609 -17.34 43.74 -97.46
CA GLU A 609 -16.66 43.67 -98.77
C GLU A 609 -17.51 42.94 -99.82
N LEU A 610 -18.13 41.80 -99.48
CA LEU A 610 -19.00 41.05 -100.38
C LEU A 610 -20.34 41.76 -100.63
N ASP A 611 -20.87 42.50 -99.66
CA ASP A 611 -22.10 43.28 -99.80
C ASP A 611 -21.88 44.46 -100.75
N MET A 612 -20.71 45.12 -100.70
CA MET A 612 -20.31 46.10 -101.71
C MET A 612 -20.16 45.47 -103.11
N GLN A 613 -19.57 44.27 -103.22
CA GLN A 613 -19.48 43.55 -104.49
C GLN A 613 -20.86 43.13 -105.03
N LEU A 614 -21.79 42.78 -104.13
CA LEU A 614 -23.18 42.49 -104.47
C LEU A 614 -23.88 43.75 -104.98
N ALA A 615 -23.74 44.89 -104.29
CA ALA A 615 -24.28 46.18 -104.70
C ALA A 615 -23.76 46.62 -106.09
N ASP A 616 -22.47 46.49 -106.35
CA ASP A 616 -21.84 46.78 -107.66
C ASP A 616 -22.34 45.80 -108.76
N SER A 617 -22.56 44.53 -108.43
CA SER A 617 -23.17 43.56 -109.36
C SER A 617 -24.66 43.83 -109.65
N GLN A 618 -25.40 44.35 -108.67
CA GLN A 618 -26.81 44.73 -108.79
C GLN A 618 -26.97 46.07 -109.52
N GLU A 619 -26.06 47.03 -109.33
CA GLU A 619 -26.04 48.30 -110.06
C GLU A 619 -25.78 48.06 -111.57
N ARG A 620 -24.90 47.11 -111.91
CA ARG A 620 -24.72 46.64 -113.30
C ARG A 620 -25.95 45.93 -113.87
N HIS A 621 -26.79 45.30 -113.03
CA HIS A 621 -28.05 44.71 -113.45
C HIS A 621 -29.11 45.79 -113.70
N ALA A 622 -29.20 46.81 -112.84
CA ALA A 622 -30.12 47.93 -113.01
C ALA A 622 -29.81 48.74 -114.29
N GLN A 623 -28.53 48.91 -114.64
CA GLN A 623 -28.10 49.53 -115.90
C GLN A 623 -28.41 48.70 -117.17
N LEU A 624 -28.79 47.43 -117.02
CA LEU A 624 -29.24 46.56 -118.13
C LEU A 624 -30.78 46.48 -118.23
N ASP A 625 -31.50 46.95 -117.20
CA ASP A 625 -32.97 46.99 -117.14
C ASP A 625 -33.57 48.35 -117.60
N ASP A 626 -32.76 49.43 -117.65
CA ASP A 626 -33.05 50.70 -118.35
C ASP A 626 -32.74 50.62 -119.86
#